data_AF-A0AAU7IYV3-F1
#
_entry.id   AF-A0AAU7IYV3-F1
#
_cell.length_a   1.000
_cell.length_b   1.000
_cell.length_c   1.000
_cell.angle_alpha   90.00
_cell.angle_beta   90.00
_cell.angle_gamma   90.00
#
_symmetry.space_group_name_H-M   'P 1'
#
loop_
_entity.id
_entity.type
_entity.pdbx_description
1 polymer ?
#
loop_
_entity_poly.entity_id
_entity_poly.type
_entity_poly.pdbx_seq_one_letter_code
_entity_poly.pdbx_strand_id
1 'polypeptide(L)'
;MINSLPSSIATEIARVERAVSGWPVPIAIDHVIRWVLQFDRDDYGLAIRILENIDVLAQRDVRAAFQVAQAKLERAAIEKGTPIKKTNTLYAGVGQASKSGAVMAYHYRLASQISEADFFTQDEEDDIDFSKIDNIVLLDDVIGTGQSVATDIAHVIEEIHSLSRSRNVYVLTVAGYVEGISRVVEETGASVISALEYSVKDTVTDLDSAFYTGLPMSERTRTLDRIKRYCRIAAHSDLGYGNIGGMLVFDHNTPNTSLPVIWARGNGWMPLFARAGRVQGTAKVLKEAKAEREAESALESHVAEHPPKKKAMDLTLFVEGKSDERFVDVMRGSFGLVERLGVSDVSAVALGGLAQSVRLFELLRDSRKYAVFVLDGDSHSKRLANRIELSSTTQVMYLEPSFIAILDLDKIYADAERFPGLPEPSRNPNDEKWLFEVERAVLKKGSLTASGERFAQIVEEYLHPEKYDTFIQNLAKHVDQLLSPSDTSS
;
A
#
# COMPACT_ATOMS: atom_id res chain seq x y z
N MET A 1 -35.89 24.84 -13.52
CA MET A 1 -36.84 23.94 -12.84
C MET A 1 -37.76 23.30 -13.86
N ILE A 2 -38.06 22.01 -13.67
CA ILE A 2 -39.19 21.36 -14.35
C ILE A 2 -40.46 21.86 -13.64
N ASN A 3 -41.28 22.67 -14.32
CA ASN A 3 -42.40 23.40 -13.68
C ASN A 3 -43.51 22.51 -13.10
N SER A 4 -43.54 21.21 -13.44
CA SER A 4 -44.47 20.24 -12.86
C SER A 4 -43.79 18.86 -12.82
N LEU A 5 -43.48 18.38 -11.62
CA LEU A 5 -42.92 17.04 -11.42
C LEU A 5 -44.04 16.00 -11.25
N PRO A 6 -43.90 14.77 -11.78
CA PRO A 6 -44.86 13.70 -11.55
C PRO A 6 -45.06 13.43 -10.05
N SER A 7 -46.28 13.08 -9.64
CA SER A 7 -46.60 12.81 -8.22
C SER A 7 -45.69 11.76 -7.58
N SER A 8 -45.21 10.78 -8.36
CA SER A 8 -44.30 9.70 -7.95
C SER A 8 -42.88 10.14 -7.56
N ILE A 9 -42.43 11.32 -7.99
CA ILE A 9 -41.18 11.92 -7.50
C ILE A 9 -41.47 13.12 -6.59
N ALA A 10 -42.61 13.81 -6.78
CA ALA A 10 -42.99 14.98 -5.98
C ALA A 10 -43.08 14.69 -4.47
N THR A 11 -43.51 13.50 -4.07
CA THR A 11 -43.55 13.07 -2.66
C THR A 11 -42.16 12.85 -2.05
N GLU A 12 -41.14 12.60 -2.88
CA GLU A 12 -39.78 12.29 -2.44
C GLU A 12 -38.81 13.49 -2.54
N ILE A 13 -39.23 14.64 -3.11
CA ILE A 13 -38.35 15.82 -3.31
C ILE A 13 -37.62 16.22 -2.01
N ALA A 14 -38.34 16.31 -0.89
CA ALA A 14 -37.76 16.69 0.40
C ALA A 14 -36.69 15.69 0.92
N ARG A 15 -36.70 14.44 0.42
CA ARG A 15 -35.69 13.42 0.72
C ARG A 15 -34.48 13.57 -0.22
N VAL A 16 -34.72 13.84 -1.51
CA VAL A 16 -33.65 14.22 -2.47
C VAL A 16 -32.89 15.45 -1.99
N GLU A 17 -33.61 16.53 -1.65
CA GLU A 17 -33.02 17.79 -1.18
C GLU A 17 -32.21 17.59 0.10
N ARG A 18 -32.70 16.77 1.05
CA ARG A 18 -31.97 16.44 2.28
C ARG A 18 -30.70 15.64 2.01
N ALA A 19 -30.75 14.67 1.09
CA ALA A 19 -29.58 13.86 0.75
C ALA A 19 -28.45 14.74 0.17
N VAL A 20 -28.79 15.68 -0.72
CA VAL A 20 -27.78 16.52 -1.40
C VAL A 20 -27.38 17.78 -0.62
N SER A 21 -28.18 18.24 0.34
CA SER A 21 -27.85 19.43 1.15
C SER A 21 -26.67 19.22 2.10
N GLY A 22 -26.32 17.97 2.41
CA GLY A 22 -25.14 17.62 3.19
C GLY A 22 -23.83 17.56 2.40
N TRP A 23 -23.87 17.60 1.07
CA TRP A 23 -22.66 17.45 0.26
C TRP A 23 -21.78 18.70 0.27
N PRO A 24 -20.44 18.56 0.28
CA PRO A 24 -19.51 19.69 0.25
C PRO A 24 -19.42 20.35 -1.15
N VAL A 25 -20.04 19.77 -2.17
CA VAL A 25 -20.05 20.22 -3.57
C VAL A 25 -21.46 20.64 -3.98
N PRO A 26 -21.69 21.86 -4.48
CA PRO A 26 -23.01 22.30 -4.91
C PRO A 26 -23.41 21.64 -6.24
N ILE A 27 -24.51 20.88 -6.24
CA ILE A 27 -25.15 20.37 -7.46
C ILE A 27 -26.55 20.98 -7.58
N ALA A 28 -26.90 21.42 -8.79
CA ALA A 28 -28.24 21.91 -9.09
C ALA A 28 -29.28 20.79 -8.90
N ILE A 29 -30.32 21.03 -8.09
CA ILE A 29 -31.36 20.03 -7.80
C ILE A 29 -32.05 19.49 -9.08
N ASP A 30 -32.20 20.33 -10.11
CA ASP A 30 -32.69 19.96 -11.44
C ASP A 30 -31.84 18.89 -12.16
N HIS A 31 -30.55 18.76 -11.83
CA HIS A 31 -29.66 17.72 -12.33
C HIS A 31 -29.85 16.41 -11.55
N VAL A 32 -29.93 16.49 -10.22
CA VAL A 32 -30.20 15.35 -9.34
C VAL A 32 -31.55 14.71 -9.64
N ILE A 33 -32.59 15.52 -9.81
CA ILE A 33 -33.93 15.04 -10.19
C ILE A 33 -33.89 14.39 -11.57
N ARG A 34 -33.21 14.99 -12.56
CA ARG A 34 -33.02 14.36 -13.88
C ARG A 34 -32.30 13.02 -13.77
N TRP A 35 -31.32 12.90 -12.88
CA TRP A 35 -30.62 11.63 -12.63
C TRP A 35 -31.54 10.56 -12.03
N VAL A 36 -32.36 10.89 -11.02
CA VAL A 36 -33.34 9.96 -10.42
C VAL A 36 -34.39 9.50 -11.43
N LEU A 37 -34.85 10.40 -12.32
CA LEU A 37 -35.85 10.10 -13.35
C LEU A 37 -35.36 9.14 -14.46
N GLN A 38 -34.09 8.71 -14.45
CA GLN A 38 -33.57 7.67 -15.36
C GLN A 38 -33.83 6.24 -14.87
N PHE A 39 -34.16 6.08 -13.59
CA PHE A 39 -34.56 4.80 -13.03
C PHE A 39 -36.03 4.51 -13.38
N ASP A 40 -36.44 3.25 -13.34
CA ASP A 40 -37.86 2.93 -13.45
C ASP A 40 -38.64 3.57 -12.28
N ARG A 41 -39.93 3.86 -12.47
CA ARG A 41 -40.76 4.52 -11.46
C ARG A 41 -40.73 3.84 -10.09
N ASP A 42 -40.70 2.51 -10.08
CA ASP A 42 -40.67 1.69 -8.87
C ASP A 42 -39.25 1.54 -8.27
N ASP A 43 -38.27 2.29 -8.81
CA ASP A 43 -36.87 2.36 -8.40
C ASP A 43 -36.42 3.77 -7.96
N TYR A 44 -37.29 4.80 -7.99
CA TYR A 44 -36.93 6.12 -7.46
C TYR A 44 -36.46 6.06 -5.99
N GLY A 45 -37.10 5.21 -5.16
CA GLY A 45 -36.68 4.98 -3.79
C GLY A 45 -35.27 4.34 -3.65
N LEU A 46 -34.85 3.54 -4.64
CA LEU A 46 -33.48 3.00 -4.75
C LEU A 46 -32.51 4.10 -5.18
N ALA A 47 -32.83 4.88 -6.22
CA ALA A 47 -32.00 5.98 -6.67
C ALA A 47 -31.72 6.98 -5.53
N ILE A 48 -32.74 7.31 -4.74
CA ILE A 48 -32.58 8.21 -3.58
C ILE A 48 -31.78 7.55 -2.46
N ARG A 49 -31.94 6.25 -2.21
CA ARG A 49 -31.10 5.50 -1.26
C ARG A 49 -29.63 5.52 -1.68
N ILE A 50 -29.33 5.50 -2.98
CA ILE A 50 -27.96 5.74 -3.47
C ILE A 50 -27.51 7.16 -3.10
N LEU A 51 -28.29 8.22 -3.41
CA LEU A 51 -27.94 9.60 -3.04
C LEU A 51 -27.63 9.76 -1.53
N GLU A 52 -28.41 9.11 -0.67
CA GLU A 52 -28.24 9.13 0.80
C GLU A 52 -26.97 8.42 1.30
N ASN A 53 -26.29 7.62 0.46
CA ASN A 53 -25.11 6.83 0.82
C ASN A 53 -23.89 7.12 -0.08
N ILE A 54 -23.91 8.20 -0.88
CA ILE A 54 -22.72 8.66 -1.61
C ILE A 54 -21.86 9.52 -0.68
N ASP A 55 -20.61 9.10 -0.49
CA ASP A 55 -19.55 9.92 0.10
C ASP A 55 -19.00 10.86 -0.96
N VAL A 56 -19.33 12.14 -0.86
CA VAL A 56 -18.81 13.20 -1.73
C VAL A 56 -17.71 13.96 -1.00
N LEU A 57 -16.48 13.91 -1.51
CA LEU A 57 -15.32 14.62 -0.96
C LEU A 57 -14.95 15.80 -1.87
N ALA A 58 -14.85 17.00 -1.30
CA ALA A 58 -14.33 18.17 -1.99
C ALA A 58 -12.82 18.35 -1.76
N GLN A 59 -12.19 19.28 -2.49
CA GLN A 59 -10.78 19.62 -2.35
C GLN A 59 -10.34 19.92 -0.92
N ARG A 60 -11.22 20.47 -0.07
CA ARG A 60 -10.91 20.73 1.35
C ARG A 60 -10.76 19.44 2.15
N ASP A 61 -11.58 18.43 1.83
CA ASP A 61 -11.63 17.15 2.50
C ASP A 61 -10.44 16.28 2.04
N VAL A 62 -10.10 16.35 0.74
CA VAL A 62 -8.85 15.83 0.16
C VAL A 62 -7.61 16.42 0.86
N ARG A 63 -7.56 17.74 1.09
CA ARG A 63 -6.44 18.37 1.81
C ARG A 63 -6.37 17.93 3.27
N ALA A 64 -7.50 17.89 3.98
CA ALA A 64 -7.54 17.43 5.38
C ALA A 64 -7.09 15.97 5.50
N ALA A 65 -7.53 15.10 4.58
CA ALA A 65 -7.06 13.73 4.47
C ALA A 65 -5.53 13.67 4.25
N PHE A 66 -4.98 14.50 3.38
CA PHE A 66 -3.52 14.57 3.18
C PHE A 66 -2.74 15.07 4.41
N GLN A 67 -3.31 15.93 5.26
CA GLN A 67 -2.71 16.29 6.56
C GLN A 67 -2.65 15.08 7.50
N VAL A 68 -3.72 14.28 7.55
CA VAL A 68 -3.75 13.03 8.32
C VAL A 68 -2.75 12.01 7.75
N ALA A 69 -2.65 11.89 6.43
CA ALA A 69 -1.68 11.01 5.76
C ALA A 69 -0.23 11.45 6.04
N GLN A 70 0.05 12.76 6.08
CA GLN A 70 1.37 13.29 6.45
C GLN A 70 1.76 12.91 7.89
N ALA A 71 0.88 13.14 8.87
CA ALA A 71 1.14 12.79 10.27
C ALA A 71 1.24 11.26 10.51
N LYS A 72 0.70 10.44 9.60
CA LYS A 72 0.93 8.99 9.56
C LYS A 72 2.30 8.66 8.93
N LEU A 73 2.67 9.33 7.84
CA LEU A 73 3.96 9.16 7.15
C LEU A 73 5.15 9.53 8.04
N GLU A 74 5.11 10.67 8.72
CA GLU A 74 6.20 11.12 9.59
C GLU A 74 6.53 10.08 10.69
N ARG A 75 5.50 9.51 11.32
CA ARG A 75 5.67 8.43 12.30
C ARG A 75 6.25 7.17 11.67
N ALA A 76 5.69 6.71 10.55
CA ALA A 76 6.19 5.54 9.82
C ALA A 76 7.60 5.72 9.24
N ALA A 77 8.09 6.95 9.10
CA ALA A 77 9.45 7.26 8.68
C ALA A 77 10.43 7.34 9.87
N ILE A 78 9.96 7.82 11.02
CA ILE A 78 10.72 7.80 12.29
C ILE A 78 10.94 6.37 12.77
N GLU A 79 9.91 5.52 12.74
CA GLU A 79 9.98 4.07 13.06
C GLU A 79 11.05 3.36 12.21
N LYS A 80 11.18 3.78 10.95
CA LYS A 80 12.16 3.26 9.99
C LYS A 80 13.56 3.90 10.07
N GLY A 81 13.79 4.83 11.00
CA GLY A 81 15.07 5.53 11.13
C GLY A 81 15.38 6.53 10.01
N THR A 82 14.48 6.73 9.03
CA THR A 82 14.64 7.62 7.89
C THR A 82 13.65 8.80 7.97
N PRO A 83 13.68 9.64 9.02
CA PRO A 83 12.70 10.71 9.21
C PRO A 83 12.62 11.63 7.99
N ILE A 84 11.39 12.00 7.62
CA ILE A 84 11.09 12.84 6.45
C ILE A 84 11.80 14.19 6.57
N LYS A 85 12.65 14.49 5.60
CA LYS A 85 13.31 15.80 5.41
C LYS A 85 13.26 16.17 3.93
N LYS A 86 13.22 17.47 3.64
CA LYS A 86 13.35 18.01 2.27
C LYS A 86 14.49 17.37 1.49
N THR A 87 15.65 17.18 2.11
CA THR A 87 16.89 16.75 1.44
C THR A 87 17.01 15.24 1.23
N ASN A 88 16.08 14.43 1.77
CA ASN A 88 16.13 12.96 1.66
C ASN A 88 14.81 12.32 1.21
N THR A 89 13.82 13.12 0.81
CA THR A 89 12.47 12.62 0.50
C THR A 89 12.04 13.11 -0.88
N LEU A 90 11.75 12.17 -1.78
CA LEU A 90 11.24 12.43 -3.13
C LEU A 90 9.73 12.20 -3.17
N TYR A 91 8.97 13.21 -3.59
CA TYR A 91 7.52 13.12 -3.78
C TYR A 91 7.18 12.95 -5.27
N ALA A 92 6.30 12.00 -5.60
CA ALA A 92 5.80 11.79 -6.95
C ALA A 92 4.33 11.33 -6.94
N GLY A 93 3.59 11.54 -8.04
CA GLY A 93 2.27 10.92 -8.23
C GLY A 93 2.37 9.46 -8.69
N VAL A 94 1.36 8.61 -8.47
CA VAL A 94 1.34 7.19 -8.90
C VAL A 94 1.06 7.02 -10.42
N GLY A 95 1.99 6.43 -11.19
CA GLY A 95 1.86 5.82 -12.54
C GLY A 95 1.81 6.64 -13.86
N GLN A 96 2.98 7.10 -14.42
CA GLN A 96 3.38 7.87 -15.67
C GLN A 96 3.18 9.46 -15.94
N ALA A 97 3.62 10.42 -15.10
CA ALA A 97 3.68 11.93 -15.16
C ALA A 97 2.55 12.99 -14.80
N SER A 98 1.22 12.75 -14.87
CA SER A 98 0.13 13.80 -14.90
C SER A 98 -1.32 13.37 -14.45
N LYS A 99 -1.47 12.37 -13.56
CA LYS A 99 -2.75 11.79 -13.10
C LYS A 99 -3.44 12.72 -12.07
N SER A 100 -4.48 12.21 -11.39
CA SER A 100 -4.73 12.52 -9.97
C SER A 100 -3.42 12.81 -9.24
N GLY A 101 -2.40 11.96 -9.34
CA GLY A 101 -1.06 12.15 -8.77
C GLY A 101 -0.43 13.56 -8.86
N ALA A 102 -0.59 14.33 -9.94
CA ALA A 102 -0.08 15.71 -10.02
C ALA A 102 -0.99 16.71 -9.28
N VAL A 103 -2.30 16.54 -9.38
CA VAL A 103 -3.31 17.31 -8.62
C VAL A 103 -3.25 16.98 -7.12
N MET A 104 -2.94 15.73 -6.78
CA MET A 104 -2.72 15.22 -5.43
C MET A 104 -1.39 15.73 -4.90
N ALA A 105 -0.31 15.77 -5.68
CA ALA A 105 0.93 16.46 -5.30
C ALA A 105 0.67 17.93 -4.97
N TYR A 106 -0.08 18.64 -5.82
CA TYR A 106 -0.50 20.02 -5.54
C TYR A 106 -1.36 20.16 -4.27
N HIS A 107 -2.35 19.30 -4.06
CA HIS A 107 -3.19 19.35 -2.86
C HIS A 107 -2.45 18.94 -1.58
N TYR A 108 -1.60 17.93 -1.64
CA TYR A 108 -0.73 17.48 -0.56
C TYR A 108 0.29 18.58 -0.21
N ARG A 109 0.88 19.29 -1.19
CA ARG A 109 1.70 20.50 -0.96
C ARG A 109 0.98 21.58 -0.16
N LEU A 110 -0.22 21.94 -0.61
CA LEU A 110 -1.04 22.95 0.09
C LEU A 110 -1.50 22.48 1.47
N ALA A 111 -1.59 21.17 1.69
CA ALA A 111 -2.02 20.57 2.94
C ALA A 111 -0.89 20.53 3.99
N SER A 112 0.33 20.15 3.59
CA SER A 112 1.46 19.88 4.49
C SER A 112 2.31 21.10 4.86
N GLN A 113 2.05 22.28 4.28
CA GLN A 113 2.90 23.49 4.41
C GLN A 113 4.37 23.29 3.99
N ILE A 114 4.65 22.20 3.27
CA ILE A 114 5.93 21.92 2.64
C ILE A 114 6.14 22.93 1.49
N SER A 115 7.37 23.41 1.30
CA SER A 115 7.66 24.55 0.42
C SER A 115 7.47 24.22 -1.06
N GLU A 116 7.30 25.24 -1.90
CA GLU A 116 7.25 25.07 -3.36
C GLU A 116 8.51 24.38 -3.90
N ALA A 117 9.68 24.74 -3.35
CA ALA A 117 10.98 24.14 -3.68
C ALA A 117 11.23 22.75 -3.07
N ASP A 118 10.20 22.11 -2.51
CA ASP A 118 10.23 20.75 -1.95
C ASP A 118 9.32 19.80 -2.78
N PHE A 119 8.58 20.34 -3.76
CA PHE A 119 7.73 19.62 -4.70
C PHE A 119 8.28 19.76 -6.11
N PHE A 120 9.08 18.78 -6.51
CA PHE A 120 9.75 18.77 -7.80
C PHE A 120 8.74 18.72 -8.96
N THR A 121 8.55 19.85 -9.62
CA THR A 121 7.84 19.92 -10.91
C THR A 121 8.71 19.33 -12.03
N GLN A 122 8.19 19.25 -13.26
CA GLN A 122 8.95 18.74 -14.41
C GLN A 122 10.13 19.64 -14.82
N ASP A 123 10.15 20.89 -14.38
CA ASP A 123 11.16 21.86 -14.79
C ASP A 123 12.45 21.83 -13.93
N GLU A 124 12.45 21.05 -12.84
CA GLU A 124 13.59 20.80 -11.95
C GLU A 124 14.01 19.31 -12.03
N GLU A 125 14.27 18.80 -13.23
CA GLU A 125 14.71 17.42 -13.43
C GLU A 125 16.23 17.21 -13.27
N ASP A 126 17.07 18.24 -13.47
CA ASP A 126 18.52 18.06 -13.61
C ASP A 126 19.35 18.25 -12.31
N ASP A 127 18.73 18.66 -11.19
CA ASP A 127 19.42 18.99 -9.92
C ASP A 127 19.17 17.96 -8.78
N ILE A 128 18.50 16.82 -9.06
CA ILE A 128 18.16 15.83 -8.03
C ILE A 128 19.33 14.86 -7.79
N ASP A 129 20.05 15.06 -6.68
CA ASP A 129 21.00 14.07 -6.19
C ASP A 129 20.28 12.88 -5.53
N PHE A 130 19.91 11.90 -6.36
CA PHE A 130 19.18 10.71 -5.95
C PHE A 130 19.93 9.90 -4.86
N SER A 131 21.27 10.00 -4.79
CA SER A 131 22.09 9.31 -3.77
C SER A 131 21.78 9.75 -2.33
N LYS A 132 21.21 10.94 -2.16
CA LYS A 132 20.79 11.49 -0.85
C LYS A 132 19.34 11.12 -0.46
N ILE A 133 18.59 10.49 -1.33
CA ILE A 133 17.18 10.15 -1.10
C ILE A 133 17.06 8.85 -0.31
N ASP A 134 16.43 8.92 0.86
CA ASP A 134 16.09 7.77 1.72
C ASP A 134 14.62 7.33 1.52
N ASN A 135 13.73 8.28 1.24
CA ASN A 135 12.29 8.08 1.22
C ASN A 135 11.71 8.46 -0.15
N ILE A 136 10.85 7.61 -0.70
CA ILE A 136 10.12 7.86 -1.94
C ILE A 136 8.63 7.75 -1.63
N VAL A 137 7.91 8.85 -1.84
CA VAL A 137 6.52 9.01 -1.42
C VAL A 137 5.65 9.18 -2.65
N LEU A 138 4.82 8.17 -2.92
CA LEU A 138 3.95 8.10 -4.08
C LEU A 138 2.51 8.50 -3.72
N LEU A 139 1.92 9.43 -4.47
CA LEU A 139 0.62 10.05 -4.16
C LEU A 139 -0.48 9.58 -5.11
N ASP A 140 -1.63 9.16 -4.57
CA ASP A 140 -2.83 8.80 -5.33
C ASP A 140 -4.13 9.36 -4.73
N ASP A 141 -5.23 9.34 -5.48
CA ASP A 141 -6.55 9.74 -4.99
C ASP A 141 -7.29 8.58 -4.30
N VAL A 142 -7.34 7.40 -4.94
CA VAL A 142 -7.97 6.22 -4.35
C VAL A 142 -7.34 4.87 -4.74
N ILE A 143 -7.02 4.07 -3.72
CA ILE A 143 -6.67 2.66 -3.93
C ILE A 143 -7.95 1.83 -4.03
N GLY A 144 -8.29 1.46 -5.27
CA GLY A 144 -9.43 0.60 -5.60
C GLY A 144 -9.19 -0.88 -5.31
N THR A 145 -9.06 -1.70 -6.35
CA THR A 145 -8.72 -3.14 -6.22
C THR A 145 -7.25 -3.41 -5.89
N GLY A 146 -6.42 -2.37 -5.78
CA GLY A 146 -4.96 -2.43 -5.70
C GLY A 146 -4.25 -2.65 -7.04
N GLN A 147 -4.86 -3.34 -8.01
CA GLN A 147 -4.16 -3.90 -9.20
C GLN A 147 -3.30 -2.89 -9.98
N SER A 148 -3.86 -1.75 -10.39
CA SER A 148 -3.12 -0.76 -11.18
C SER A 148 -2.01 -0.09 -10.40
N VAL A 149 -2.27 0.22 -9.12
CA VAL A 149 -1.30 0.82 -8.20
C VAL A 149 -0.15 -0.15 -7.94
N ALA A 150 -0.44 -1.41 -7.65
CA ALA A 150 0.57 -2.46 -7.49
C ALA A 150 1.44 -2.62 -8.74
N THR A 151 0.82 -2.62 -9.94
CA THR A 151 1.54 -2.71 -11.22
C THR A 151 2.44 -1.49 -11.46
N ASP A 152 1.93 -0.27 -11.25
CA ASP A 152 2.67 0.98 -11.44
C ASP A 152 3.86 1.08 -10.46
N ILE A 153 3.68 0.58 -9.22
CA ILE A 153 4.68 0.61 -8.15
C ILE A 153 5.74 -0.49 -8.33
N ALA A 154 5.36 -1.70 -8.75
CA ALA A 154 6.29 -2.81 -8.95
C ALA A 154 7.49 -2.40 -9.81
N HIS A 155 7.24 -1.76 -10.95
CA HIS A 155 8.30 -1.26 -11.85
C HIS A 155 9.21 -0.22 -11.18
N VAL A 156 8.63 0.65 -10.33
CA VAL A 156 9.38 1.67 -9.59
C VAL A 156 10.26 1.02 -8.52
N ILE A 157 9.73 0.03 -7.81
CA ILE A 157 10.43 -0.70 -6.77
C ILE A 157 11.54 -1.59 -7.34
N GLU A 158 11.32 -2.27 -8.47
CA GLU A 158 12.37 -3.02 -9.18
C GLU A 158 13.61 -2.17 -9.46
N GLU A 159 13.40 -0.95 -9.98
CA GLU A 159 14.49 -0.02 -10.21
C GLU A 159 15.14 0.42 -8.90
N ILE A 160 14.37 0.83 -7.88
CA ILE A 160 14.89 1.38 -6.62
C ILE A 160 15.66 0.34 -5.79
N HIS A 161 15.13 -0.87 -5.66
CA HIS A 161 15.72 -1.89 -4.79
C HIS A 161 17.10 -2.35 -5.28
N SER A 162 17.34 -2.27 -6.59
CA SER A 162 18.64 -2.55 -7.22
C SER A 162 19.71 -1.49 -7.04
N LEU A 163 19.38 -0.32 -6.49
CA LEU A 163 20.38 0.74 -6.27
C LEU A 163 21.18 0.44 -5.00
N SER A 164 22.43 0.90 -4.94
CA SER A 164 23.33 0.65 -3.80
C SER A 164 22.69 0.99 -2.45
N ARG A 165 22.09 2.17 -2.34
CA ARG A 165 21.32 2.61 -1.16
C ARG A 165 19.90 2.03 -1.17
N SER A 166 19.50 1.36 -0.09
CA SER A 166 18.11 0.98 0.16
C SER A 166 17.25 2.21 0.46
N ARG A 167 15.99 2.20 0.02
CA ARG A 167 15.09 3.36 0.09
C ARG A 167 13.68 2.91 0.46
N ASN A 168 13.01 3.68 1.30
CA ASN A 168 11.67 3.39 1.77
C ASN A 168 10.61 3.92 0.79
N VAL A 169 9.80 3.02 0.25
CA VAL A 169 8.70 3.38 -0.67
C VAL A 169 7.37 3.42 0.08
N TYR A 170 6.78 4.61 0.14
CA TYR A 170 5.48 4.89 0.74
C TYR A 170 4.44 5.20 -0.32
N VAL A 171 3.19 4.86 -0.06
CA VAL A 171 2.04 5.22 -0.91
C VAL A 171 1.03 5.97 -0.06
N LEU A 172 0.83 7.26 -0.30
CA LEU A 172 -0.16 8.08 0.38
C LEU A 172 -1.38 8.23 -0.51
N THR A 173 -2.55 7.86 0.02
CA THR A 173 -3.83 7.96 -0.67
C THR A 173 -4.86 8.67 0.20
N VAL A 174 -5.78 9.42 -0.43
CA VAL A 174 -6.90 10.06 0.28
C VAL A 174 -7.84 9.00 0.82
N ALA A 175 -8.21 8.05 -0.04
CA ALA A 175 -9.05 6.91 0.31
C ALA A 175 -8.43 5.59 -0.17
N GLY A 176 -8.82 4.47 0.43
CA GLY A 176 -8.47 3.16 -0.09
C GLY A 176 -9.35 2.06 0.48
N TYR A 177 -9.68 1.08 -0.36
CA TYR A 177 -10.36 -0.13 0.08
C TYR A 177 -9.36 -1.06 0.75
N VAL A 178 -9.69 -1.57 1.94
CA VAL A 178 -8.78 -2.37 2.78
C VAL A 178 -8.20 -3.56 2.00
N GLU A 179 -9.02 -4.28 1.26
CA GLU A 179 -8.61 -5.43 0.44
C GLU A 179 -7.67 -5.01 -0.71
N GLY A 180 -7.88 -3.83 -1.29
CA GLY A 180 -7.01 -3.27 -2.32
C GLY A 180 -5.69 -2.73 -1.77
N ILE A 181 -5.70 -2.16 -0.56
CA ILE A 181 -4.49 -1.76 0.15
C ILE A 181 -3.65 -2.99 0.49
N SER A 182 -4.26 -4.03 1.08
CA SER A 182 -3.56 -5.30 1.38
C SER A 182 -2.91 -5.89 0.14
N ARG A 183 -3.61 -5.93 -1.01
CA ARG A 183 -3.00 -6.34 -2.29
C ARG A 183 -1.73 -5.53 -2.61
N VAL A 184 -1.77 -4.20 -2.54
CA VAL A 184 -0.59 -3.37 -2.88
C VAL A 184 0.57 -3.69 -1.95
N VAL A 185 0.31 -3.80 -0.65
CA VAL A 185 1.31 -4.15 0.36
C VAL A 185 1.92 -5.54 0.09
N GLU A 186 1.08 -6.54 -0.19
CA GLU A 186 1.48 -7.93 -0.45
C GLU A 186 2.20 -8.10 -1.80
N GLU A 187 1.72 -7.49 -2.88
CA GLU A 187 2.29 -7.65 -4.22
C GLU A 187 3.60 -6.86 -4.41
N THR A 188 3.79 -5.74 -3.70
CA THR A 188 4.91 -4.80 -3.98
C THR A 188 5.90 -4.59 -2.84
N GLY A 189 5.56 -4.91 -1.59
CA GLY A 189 6.38 -4.50 -0.46
C GLY A 189 6.44 -2.97 -0.27
N ALA A 190 5.43 -2.20 -0.72
CA ALA A 190 5.31 -0.79 -0.39
C ALA A 190 4.61 -0.55 0.97
N SER A 191 4.93 0.56 1.64
CA SER A 191 4.24 1.00 2.86
C SER A 191 3.05 1.91 2.51
N VAL A 192 1.84 1.36 2.48
CA VAL A 192 0.63 2.12 2.13
C VAL A 192 0.03 2.83 3.34
N ILE A 193 -0.33 4.11 3.16
CA ILE A 193 -0.90 5.01 4.16
C ILE A 193 -2.16 5.65 3.55
N SER A 194 -3.33 5.19 3.98
CA SER A 194 -4.60 5.85 3.65
C SER A 194 -5.02 6.82 4.75
N ALA A 195 -5.65 7.93 4.38
CA ALA A 195 -6.37 8.76 5.35
C ALA A 195 -7.73 8.14 5.71
N LEU A 196 -8.50 7.73 4.70
CA LEU A 196 -9.81 7.10 4.82
C LEU A 196 -9.74 5.63 4.37
N GLU A 197 -10.08 4.68 5.24
CA GLU A 197 -10.09 3.24 4.94
C GLU A 197 -11.53 2.76 4.77
N TYR A 198 -11.85 2.21 3.59
CA TYR A 198 -13.16 1.66 3.25
C TYR A 198 -13.10 0.14 3.24
N SER A 199 -14.13 -0.52 3.75
CA SER A 199 -14.25 -1.98 3.78
C SER A 199 -15.39 -2.46 2.87
N VAL A 200 -15.54 -3.78 2.72
CA VAL A 200 -16.71 -4.36 2.05
C VAL A 200 -18.06 -3.85 2.62
N LYS A 201 -18.11 -3.50 3.92
CA LYS A 201 -19.31 -2.96 4.61
C LYS A 201 -19.73 -1.57 4.16
N ASP A 202 -18.84 -0.87 3.47
CA ASP A 202 -19.05 0.48 2.95
C ASP A 202 -19.41 0.44 1.44
N THR A 203 -19.71 -0.75 0.93
CA THR A 203 -20.12 -1.02 -0.45
C THR A 203 -21.52 -1.64 -0.50
N VAL A 204 -22.15 -1.60 -1.67
CA VAL A 204 -23.42 -2.34 -1.88
C VAL A 204 -23.22 -3.86 -2.03
N THR A 205 -22.00 -4.39 -1.98
CA THR A 205 -21.79 -5.85 -2.09
C THR A 205 -22.11 -6.59 -0.80
N ASP A 206 -21.87 -5.98 0.35
CA ASP A 206 -22.28 -6.53 1.65
C ASP A 206 -23.76 -6.24 1.90
N LEU A 207 -24.57 -7.28 1.98
CA LEU A 207 -26.00 -7.17 2.27
C LEU A 207 -26.27 -6.75 3.73
N ASP A 208 -25.30 -6.76 4.64
CA ASP A 208 -25.40 -6.23 6.00
C ASP A 208 -24.79 -4.81 6.16
N SER A 209 -24.38 -4.17 5.05
CA SER A 209 -23.94 -2.77 5.04
C SER A 209 -25.04 -1.79 5.47
N ALA A 210 -24.61 -0.59 5.91
CA ALA A 210 -25.50 0.50 6.28
C ALA A 210 -26.51 0.85 5.16
N PHE A 211 -26.10 0.69 3.89
CA PHE A 211 -26.94 0.89 2.71
C PHE A 211 -28.26 0.09 2.76
N TYR A 212 -28.26 -1.12 3.32
CA TYR A 212 -29.46 -1.97 3.40
C TYR A 212 -30.29 -1.79 4.69
N THR A 213 -29.94 -0.81 5.53
CA THR A 213 -30.65 -0.54 6.78
C THR A 213 -32.15 -0.30 6.54
N GLY A 214 -32.97 -0.97 7.35
CA GLY A 214 -34.44 -0.93 7.25
C GLY A 214 -35.06 -1.87 6.20
N LEU A 215 -34.26 -2.58 5.39
CA LEU A 215 -34.78 -3.54 4.40
C LEU A 215 -34.76 -4.98 4.94
N PRO A 216 -35.84 -5.77 4.74
CA PRO A 216 -35.85 -7.21 5.02
C PRO A 216 -34.94 -7.96 4.04
N MET A 217 -34.35 -9.09 4.46
CA MET A 217 -33.30 -9.78 3.71
C MET A 217 -33.68 -10.13 2.25
N SER A 218 -34.94 -10.50 2.00
CA SER A 218 -35.47 -10.78 0.66
C SER A 218 -35.45 -9.56 -0.27
N GLU A 219 -35.61 -8.35 0.27
CA GLU A 219 -35.52 -7.11 -0.51
C GLU A 219 -34.08 -6.66 -0.72
N ARG A 220 -33.15 -7.00 0.18
CA ARG A 220 -31.73 -6.64 0.05
C ARG A 220 -31.11 -7.24 -1.21
N THR A 221 -31.27 -8.55 -1.41
CA THR A 221 -30.81 -9.25 -2.63
C THR A 221 -31.45 -8.65 -3.88
N ARG A 222 -32.77 -8.44 -3.88
CA ARG A 222 -33.50 -7.83 -5.01
C ARG A 222 -33.00 -6.41 -5.31
N THR A 223 -32.66 -5.65 -4.29
CA THR A 223 -32.12 -4.29 -4.39
C THR A 223 -30.74 -4.31 -5.06
N LEU A 224 -29.85 -5.23 -4.65
CA LEU A 224 -28.55 -5.44 -5.30
C LEU A 224 -28.69 -5.81 -6.79
N ASP A 225 -29.61 -6.70 -7.13
CA ASP A 225 -29.85 -7.09 -8.54
C ASP A 225 -30.41 -5.94 -9.39
N ARG A 226 -31.26 -5.07 -8.82
CA ARG A 226 -31.70 -3.84 -9.47
C ARG A 226 -30.54 -2.87 -9.70
N ILE A 227 -29.65 -2.66 -8.71
CA ILE A 227 -28.44 -1.85 -8.88
C ILE A 227 -27.57 -2.38 -10.04
N LYS A 228 -27.30 -3.70 -10.06
CA LYS A 228 -26.54 -4.35 -11.14
C LYS A 228 -27.18 -4.13 -12.51
N ARG A 229 -28.51 -4.23 -12.61
CA ARG A 229 -29.24 -3.94 -13.86
C ARG A 229 -28.98 -2.52 -14.35
N TYR A 230 -29.12 -1.49 -13.51
CA TYR A 230 -28.87 -0.11 -13.94
C TYR A 230 -27.40 0.17 -14.25
N CYS A 231 -26.47 -0.41 -13.50
CA CYS A 231 -25.04 -0.27 -13.79
C CYS A 231 -24.64 -0.90 -15.12
N ARG A 232 -25.21 -2.07 -15.47
CA ARG A 232 -25.06 -2.70 -16.80
C ARG A 232 -25.62 -1.83 -17.91
N ILE A 233 -26.76 -1.16 -17.68
CA ILE A 233 -27.32 -0.19 -18.63
C ILE A 233 -26.34 0.99 -18.80
N ALA A 234 -25.85 1.58 -17.71
CA ALA A 234 -25.02 2.78 -17.74
C ALA A 234 -23.60 2.56 -18.31
N ALA A 235 -22.98 1.39 -18.10
CA ALA A 235 -21.58 1.14 -18.50
C ALA A 235 -21.19 -0.31 -18.85
N HIS A 236 -22.14 -1.23 -19.06
CA HIS A 236 -21.86 -2.67 -19.24
C HIS A 236 -21.03 -3.30 -18.10
N SER A 237 -21.18 -2.80 -16.88
CA SER A 237 -20.48 -3.28 -15.68
C SER A 237 -21.49 -3.46 -14.54
N ASP A 238 -21.36 -4.53 -13.76
CA ASP A 238 -22.28 -4.85 -12.66
C ASP A 238 -22.21 -3.83 -11.53
N LEU A 239 -21.00 -3.53 -11.04
CA LEU A 239 -20.79 -2.69 -9.85
C LEU A 239 -19.53 -1.81 -9.97
N GLY A 240 -19.06 -1.55 -11.20
CA GLY A 240 -17.82 -0.83 -11.46
C GLY A 240 -16.60 -1.74 -11.55
N TYR A 241 -15.42 -1.14 -11.54
CA TYR A 241 -14.14 -1.84 -11.65
C TYR A 241 -13.90 -2.75 -10.44
N GLY A 242 -13.54 -4.01 -10.72
CA GLY A 242 -13.41 -5.06 -9.70
C GLY A 242 -14.72 -5.50 -9.05
N ASN A 243 -15.87 -5.00 -9.52
CA ASN A 243 -17.18 -5.17 -8.86
C ASN A 243 -17.22 -4.70 -7.39
N ILE A 244 -16.38 -3.73 -7.02
CA ILE A 244 -16.31 -3.19 -5.64
C ILE A 244 -17.67 -2.63 -5.19
N GLY A 245 -18.44 -1.97 -6.07
CA GLY A 245 -19.75 -1.43 -5.71
C GLY A 245 -19.66 -0.26 -4.73
N GLY A 246 -18.59 0.54 -4.84
CA GLY A 246 -18.35 1.70 -3.99
C GLY A 246 -19.32 2.85 -4.25
N MET A 247 -19.37 3.79 -3.32
CA MET A 247 -20.19 5.00 -3.41
C MET A 247 -19.38 6.28 -3.15
N LEU A 248 -18.06 6.22 -3.34
CA LEU A 248 -17.14 7.35 -3.17
C LEU A 248 -17.09 8.23 -4.43
N VAL A 249 -17.04 9.55 -4.24
CA VAL A 249 -16.93 10.57 -5.29
C VAL A 249 -15.96 11.65 -4.82
N PHE A 250 -15.03 12.08 -5.68
CA PHE A 250 -14.31 13.34 -5.49
C PHE A 250 -14.87 14.44 -6.40
N ASP A 251 -14.79 15.68 -5.96
CA ASP A 251 -15.24 16.85 -6.73
C ASP A 251 -14.53 17.05 -8.08
N HIS A 252 -13.27 16.63 -8.17
CA HIS A 252 -12.45 16.69 -9.37
C HIS A 252 -12.57 15.44 -10.26
N ASN A 253 -12.98 14.28 -9.72
CA ASN A 253 -13.16 13.05 -10.48
C ASN A 253 -13.96 11.97 -9.71
N THR A 254 -14.69 11.11 -10.42
CA THR A 254 -15.36 9.96 -9.81
C THR A 254 -14.60 8.65 -10.05
N PRO A 255 -14.23 7.89 -8.99
CA PRO A 255 -13.65 6.56 -9.10
C PRO A 255 -14.50 5.59 -9.93
N ASN A 256 -13.88 4.77 -10.77
CA ASN A 256 -14.57 3.74 -11.55
C ASN A 256 -14.90 2.48 -10.72
N THR A 257 -14.38 2.38 -9.49
CA THR A 257 -14.79 1.41 -8.47
C THR A 257 -16.14 1.74 -7.85
N SER A 258 -16.58 3.00 -7.98
CA SER A 258 -17.92 3.42 -7.57
C SER A 258 -18.97 3.01 -8.60
N LEU A 259 -20.23 2.94 -8.17
CA LEU A 259 -21.34 2.46 -9.01
C LEU A 259 -21.42 3.19 -10.36
N PRO A 260 -21.43 2.49 -11.51
CA PRO A 260 -21.50 3.09 -12.84
C PRO A 260 -22.66 4.06 -13.07
N VAL A 261 -23.80 3.87 -12.40
CA VAL A 261 -24.93 4.83 -12.44
C VAL A 261 -24.55 6.24 -11.96
N ILE A 262 -23.53 6.38 -11.10
CA ILE A 262 -23.06 7.67 -10.61
C ILE A 262 -22.30 8.42 -11.71
N TRP A 263 -21.44 7.73 -12.48
CA TRP A 263 -20.38 8.37 -13.27
C TRP A 263 -20.34 8.12 -14.76
N ALA A 264 -21.04 7.10 -15.25
CA ALA A 264 -20.97 6.72 -16.66
C ALA A 264 -21.80 7.65 -17.56
N ARG A 265 -21.32 7.82 -18.80
CA ARG A 265 -22.04 8.48 -19.91
C ARG A 265 -22.48 7.48 -20.99
N GLY A 266 -22.39 6.18 -20.70
CA GLY A 266 -22.67 5.12 -21.68
C GLY A 266 -24.17 5.00 -21.94
N ASN A 267 -24.52 4.54 -23.15
CA ASN A 267 -25.90 4.16 -23.53
C ASN A 267 -26.99 5.21 -23.25
N GLY A 268 -26.62 6.51 -23.33
CA GLY A 268 -27.54 7.62 -23.07
C GLY A 268 -27.75 7.96 -21.59
N TRP A 269 -27.07 7.27 -20.67
CA TRP A 269 -27.12 7.57 -19.24
C TRP A 269 -26.44 8.91 -18.94
N MET A 270 -27.15 9.77 -18.21
CA MET A 270 -26.64 11.02 -17.65
C MET A 270 -25.99 10.73 -16.29
N PRO A 271 -24.69 11.01 -16.09
CA PRO A 271 -24.03 10.83 -14.81
C PRO A 271 -24.49 11.88 -13.79
N LEU A 272 -24.53 11.49 -12.52
CA LEU A 272 -24.66 12.42 -11.40
C LEU A 272 -23.35 13.22 -11.23
N PHE A 273 -22.22 12.51 -11.14
CA PHE A 273 -20.87 13.06 -11.10
C PHE A 273 -20.03 12.40 -12.19
N ALA A 274 -19.66 13.14 -13.24
CA ALA A 274 -19.02 12.52 -14.39
C ALA A 274 -17.54 12.19 -14.16
N ARG A 275 -17.13 10.98 -14.54
CA ARG A 275 -15.70 10.61 -14.58
C ARG A 275 -14.96 11.32 -15.72
N ALA A 276 -13.76 11.80 -15.44
CA ALA A 276 -12.84 12.38 -16.42
C ALA A 276 -12.04 11.29 -17.18
N GLY A 277 -11.54 11.63 -18.37
CA GLY A 277 -10.75 10.72 -19.21
C GLY A 277 -9.36 10.39 -18.63
N ARG A 278 -8.72 9.34 -19.15
CA ARG A 278 -7.40 8.89 -18.70
C ARG A 278 -6.28 9.83 -19.16
N VAL A 279 -5.38 10.16 -18.24
CA VAL A 279 -3.98 10.54 -18.50
C VAL A 279 -3.08 9.86 -17.44
N GLN A 280 -1.78 9.83 -17.68
CA GLN A 280 -0.73 9.06 -17.00
C GLN A 280 -0.12 9.87 -15.78
N GLY A 281 0.66 9.34 -14.78
CA GLY A 281 0.97 9.78 -13.34
C GLY A 281 2.42 9.95 -12.67
N THR A 282 3.36 8.96 -12.52
CA THR A 282 4.84 8.98 -12.18
C THR A 282 5.87 9.42 -13.29
N ALA A 283 6.46 8.48 -14.08
CA ALA A 283 7.63 8.56 -15.01
C ALA A 283 8.99 9.05 -14.44
N LYS A 284 9.04 10.16 -13.68
CA LYS A 284 10.27 10.78 -13.18
C LYS A 284 11.16 9.82 -12.37
N VAL A 285 10.59 9.08 -11.42
CA VAL A 285 11.35 8.14 -10.55
C VAL A 285 12.11 7.07 -11.35
N LEU A 286 11.54 6.60 -12.47
CA LEU A 286 12.19 5.60 -13.34
C LEU A 286 13.35 6.19 -14.15
N LYS A 287 13.26 7.48 -14.52
CA LYS A 287 14.33 8.22 -15.21
C LYS A 287 15.54 8.39 -14.28
N GLU A 288 15.31 8.87 -13.06
CA GLU A 288 16.38 9.13 -12.08
C GLU A 288 17.07 7.83 -11.62
N ALA A 289 16.30 6.80 -11.26
CA ALA A 289 16.86 5.51 -10.84
C ALA A 289 17.71 4.86 -11.96
N LYS A 290 17.31 5.02 -13.22
CA LYS A 290 18.10 4.56 -14.36
C LYS A 290 19.40 5.37 -14.51
N ALA A 291 19.35 6.69 -14.37
CA ALA A 291 20.53 7.55 -14.48
C ALA A 291 21.55 7.31 -13.37
N GLU A 292 21.11 7.08 -12.13
CA GLU A 292 21.99 6.69 -11.00
C GLU A 292 22.70 5.37 -11.31
N ARG A 293 21.99 4.33 -11.78
CA ARG A 293 22.59 3.03 -12.12
C ARG A 293 23.62 3.15 -13.27
N GLU A 294 23.31 3.90 -14.33
CA GLU A 294 24.26 4.13 -15.43
C GLU A 294 25.54 4.85 -14.94
N ALA A 295 25.44 5.74 -13.94
CA ALA A 295 26.59 6.38 -13.31
C ALA A 295 27.39 5.42 -12.38
N GLU A 296 26.71 4.56 -11.61
CA GLU A 296 27.35 3.54 -10.75
C GLU A 296 28.19 2.55 -11.59
N SER A 297 27.66 2.08 -12.72
CA SER A 297 28.37 1.20 -13.65
C SER A 297 29.55 1.89 -14.33
N ALA A 298 29.43 3.18 -14.70
CA ALA A 298 30.55 3.91 -15.32
C ALA A 298 31.80 3.99 -14.40
N LEU A 299 31.60 4.06 -13.08
CA LEU A 299 32.67 4.03 -12.07
C LEU A 299 33.36 2.66 -11.92
N GLU A 300 32.87 1.58 -12.52
CA GLU A 300 33.48 0.23 -12.40
C GLU A 300 34.85 0.13 -13.06
N SER A 301 35.10 0.94 -14.09
CA SER A 301 36.34 0.93 -14.84
C SER A 301 37.61 1.28 -14.01
N HIS A 302 37.45 1.80 -12.77
CA HIS A 302 38.54 2.41 -12.00
C HIS A 302 38.58 2.13 -10.48
N VAL A 303 37.80 1.19 -9.93
CA VAL A 303 37.82 0.89 -8.47
C VAL A 303 38.35 -0.53 -8.19
N ALA A 304 39.23 -0.65 -7.18
CA ALA A 304 39.97 -1.87 -6.86
C ALA A 304 39.17 -2.90 -6.02
N GLU A 305 39.55 -4.18 -6.16
CA GLU A 305 38.84 -5.42 -5.79
C GLU A 305 38.60 -5.68 -4.28
N HIS A 306 38.76 -4.70 -3.38
CA HIS A 306 38.74 -4.95 -1.93
C HIS A 306 37.39 -4.55 -1.28
N PRO A 307 36.71 -5.46 -0.56
CA PRO A 307 35.47 -5.12 0.14
C PRO A 307 35.72 -4.09 1.27
N PRO A 308 34.70 -3.27 1.62
CA PRO A 308 34.82 -2.29 2.70
C PRO A 308 35.02 -2.99 4.04
N LYS A 309 35.61 -2.28 5.01
CA LYS A 309 35.69 -2.79 6.40
C LYS A 309 34.27 -2.97 6.94
N LYS A 310 33.99 -4.08 7.65
CA LYS A 310 32.67 -4.41 8.23
C LYS A 310 31.92 -3.21 8.83
N LYS A 311 32.60 -2.40 9.64
CA LYS A 311 32.06 -1.18 10.30
C LYS A 311 31.68 -0.01 9.38
N ALA A 312 31.88 -0.14 8.08
CA ALA A 312 31.54 0.84 7.04
C ALA A 312 30.68 0.22 5.92
N MET A 313 30.05 -0.92 6.21
CA MET A 313 29.15 -1.63 5.30
C MET A 313 27.70 -1.36 5.70
N ASP A 314 26.93 -0.72 4.82
CA ASP A 314 25.48 -0.59 4.97
C ASP A 314 24.83 -1.88 4.46
N LEU A 315 24.18 -2.62 5.37
CA LEU A 315 23.60 -3.94 5.08
C LEU A 315 22.12 -3.80 4.69
N THR A 316 21.70 -4.49 3.61
CA THR A 316 20.27 -4.65 3.30
C THR A 316 19.82 -6.08 3.56
N LEU A 317 18.76 -6.25 4.36
CA LEU A 317 18.06 -7.52 4.54
C LEU A 317 16.84 -7.54 3.63
N PHE A 318 16.86 -8.38 2.59
CA PHE A 318 15.66 -8.65 1.79
C PHE A 318 14.84 -9.73 2.47
N VAL A 319 13.58 -9.42 2.79
CA VAL A 319 12.67 -10.28 3.54
C VAL A 319 11.39 -10.55 2.76
N GLU A 320 10.63 -11.57 3.12
CA GLU A 320 9.47 -12.00 2.32
C GLU A 320 8.30 -11.02 2.42
N GLY A 321 7.89 -10.62 3.63
CA GLY A 321 6.72 -9.79 3.88
C GLY A 321 6.98 -8.52 4.71
N LYS A 322 5.94 -7.67 4.78
CA LYS A 322 5.97 -6.46 5.63
C LYS A 322 5.94 -6.74 7.14
N SER A 323 5.46 -7.91 7.57
CA SER A 323 5.64 -8.36 8.96
C SER A 323 7.12 -8.45 9.29
N ASP A 324 7.90 -9.07 8.41
CA ASP A 324 9.31 -9.39 8.60
C ASP A 324 10.17 -8.14 8.57
N GLU A 325 9.84 -7.21 7.66
CA GLU A 325 10.49 -5.89 7.60
C GLU A 325 10.30 -5.13 8.92
N ARG A 326 9.07 -5.08 9.44
CA ARG A 326 8.78 -4.48 10.75
C ARG A 326 9.48 -5.21 11.89
N PHE A 327 9.61 -6.53 11.80
CA PHE A 327 10.34 -7.32 12.80
C PHE A 327 11.80 -6.88 12.85
N VAL A 328 12.45 -6.72 11.69
CA VAL A 328 13.83 -6.21 11.60
C VAL A 328 13.91 -4.73 12.05
N ASP A 329 12.95 -3.88 11.71
CA ASP A 329 12.89 -2.49 12.19
C ASP A 329 12.88 -2.43 13.74
N VAL A 330 12.09 -3.29 14.40
CA VAL A 330 12.08 -3.44 15.87
C VAL A 330 13.42 -3.98 16.39
N MET A 331 14.03 -4.97 15.72
CA MET A 331 15.35 -5.47 16.13
C MET A 331 16.44 -4.41 16.01
N ARG A 332 16.36 -3.53 15.00
CA ARG A 332 17.25 -2.36 14.86
C ARG A 332 17.02 -1.33 15.97
N GLY A 333 15.77 -0.95 16.21
CA GLY A 333 15.41 0.10 17.16
C GLY A 333 15.58 -0.28 18.64
N SER A 334 15.07 -1.45 19.02
CA SER A 334 14.91 -1.85 20.43
C SER A 334 15.91 -2.92 20.89
N PHE A 335 16.56 -3.65 19.97
CA PHE A 335 17.44 -4.79 20.29
C PHE A 335 18.87 -4.69 19.75
N GLY A 336 19.28 -3.52 19.24
CA GLY A 336 20.69 -3.22 18.94
C GLY A 336 21.29 -4.01 17.76
N LEU A 337 20.47 -4.43 16.79
CA LEU A 337 20.89 -5.25 15.64
C LEU A 337 22.18 -4.74 14.94
N VAL A 338 22.31 -3.43 14.72
CA VAL A 338 23.47 -2.81 14.04
C VAL A 338 24.76 -3.03 14.83
N GLU A 339 24.73 -2.75 16.13
CA GLU A 339 25.88 -2.93 17.03
C GLU A 339 26.27 -4.41 17.14
N ARG A 340 25.28 -5.30 17.27
CA ARG A 340 25.48 -6.75 17.37
C ARG A 340 26.09 -7.36 16.10
N LEU A 341 25.77 -6.83 14.92
CA LEU A 341 26.40 -7.25 13.66
C LEU A 341 27.74 -6.55 13.40
N GLY A 342 27.98 -5.38 14.01
CA GLY A 342 29.22 -4.60 13.84
C GLY A 342 29.34 -3.91 12.48
N VAL A 343 28.21 -3.60 11.85
CA VAL A 343 28.07 -2.92 10.54
C VAL A 343 27.82 -1.42 10.73
N SER A 344 27.78 -0.61 9.66
CA SER A 344 27.46 0.83 9.80
C SER A 344 25.95 1.08 9.96
N ASP A 345 25.13 0.39 9.17
CA ASP A 345 23.67 0.41 9.30
C ASP A 345 23.04 -0.91 8.82
N VAL A 346 21.78 -1.15 9.19
CA VAL A 346 20.96 -2.26 8.72
C VAL A 346 19.60 -1.74 8.27
N SER A 347 19.27 -2.01 7.03
CA SER A 347 17.97 -1.71 6.43
C SER A 347 17.23 -3.00 6.09
N ALA A 348 15.91 -3.00 6.19
CA ALA A 348 15.06 -4.12 5.80
C ALA A 348 14.16 -3.72 4.63
N VAL A 349 13.98 -4.66 3.70
CA VAL A 349 13.22 -4.43 2.47
C VAL A 349 12.37 -5.66 2.18
N ALA A 350 11.06 -5.56 2.38
CA ALA A 350 10.09 -6.57 1.99
C ALA A 350 10.02 -6.67 0.46
N LEU A 351 10.10 -7.89 -0.06
CA LEU A 351 9.91 -8.20 -1.47
C LEU A 351 8.43 -8.35 -1.83
N GLY A 352 7.65 -9.01 -0.96
CA GLY A 352 6.28 -9.41 -1.28
C GLY A 352 6.23 -10.22 -2.58
N GLY A 353 5.24 -9.93 -3.43
CA GLY A 353 5.11 -10.51 -4.77
C GLY A 353 6.32 -10.29 -5.70
N LEU A 354 7.17 -9.28 -5.44
CA LEU A 354 8.39 -9.03 -6.23
C LEU A 354 9.47 -10.08 -6.03
N ALA A 355 9.35 -10.95 -5.01
CA ALA A 355 10.11 -12.19 -4.93
C ALA A 355 9.96 -13.05 -6.20
N GLN A 356 8.90 -12.87 -6.99
CA GLN A 356 8.71 -13.56 -8.25
C GLN A 356 9.27 -12.82 -9.48
N SER A 357 9.88 -11.63 -9.34
CA SER A 357 10.46 -10.88 -10.47
C SER A 357 11.86 -11.39 -10.84
N VAL A 358 12.05 -11.85 -12.08
CA VAL A 358 13.38 -12.19 -12.61
C VAL A 358 14.24 -10.92 -12.74
N ARG A 359 13.62 -9.85 -13.25
CA ARG A 359 14.26 -8.56 -13.50
C ARG A 359 14.84 -7.93 -12.23
N LEU A 360 14.16 -8.06 -11.09
CA LEU A 360 14.69 -7.60 -9.81
C LEU A 360 16.00 -8.32 -9.45
N PHE A 361 16.10 -9.64 -9.65
CA PHE A 361 17.32 -10.40 -9.35
C PHE A 361 18.45 -10.11 -10.35
N GLU A 362 18.13 -9.92 -11.64
CA GLU A 362 19.10 -9.45 -12.63
C GLU A 362 19.69 -8.10 -12.20
N LEU A 363 18.84 -7.12 -11.86
CA LEU A 363 19.28 -5.80 -11.42
C LEU A 363 20.00 -5.82 -10.06
N LEU A 364 19.64 -6.73 -9.13
CA LEU A 364 20.33 -6.88 -7.84
C LEU A 364 21.70 -7.56 -7.96
N ARG A 365 21.85 -8.53 -8.86
CA ARG A 365 23.15 -9.15 -9.16
C ARG A 365 24.13 -8.13 -9.74
N ASP A 366 23.61 -7.22 -10.57
CA ASP A 366 24.39 -6.16 -11.19
C ASP A 366 24.55 -4.92 -10.25
N SER A 367 24.08 -5.01 -8.99
CA SER A 367 24.20 -3.95 -7.98
C SER A 367 25.37 -4.14 -7.03
N ARG A 368 25.98 -3.04 -6.56
CA ARG A 368 27.05 -3.09 -5.54
C ARG A 368 26.54 -3.22 -4.10
N LYS A 369 25.36 -3.82 -3.92
CA LYS A 369 24.62 -3.83 -2.66
C LYS A 369 25.04 -5.02 -1.80
N TYR A 370 25.50 -4.75 -0.57
CA TYR A 370 25.71 -5.78 0.44
C TYR A 370 24.37 -6.24 0.98
N ALA A 371 23.93 -7.44 0.56
CA ALA A 371 22.59 -7.92 0.88
C ALA A 371 22.58 -9.37 1.39
N VAL A 372 21.71 -9.61 2.37
CA VAL A 372 21.33 -10.96 2.80
C VAL A 372 19.83 -11.11 2.57
N PHE A 373 19.45 -12.11 1.76
CA PHE A 373 18.06 -12.55 1.67
C PHE A 373 17.77 -13.41 2.89
N VAL A 374 16.94 -12.90 3.81
CA VAL A 374 16.49 -13.63 4.99
C VAL A 374 15.11 -14.19 4.66
N LEU A 375 15.09 -15.49 4.34
CA LEU A 375 13.92 -16.19 3.84
C LEU A 375 13.46 -17.22 4.87
N ASP A 376 12.18 -17.58 4.83
CA ASP A 376 11.65 -18.64 5.69
C ASP A 376 12.27 -20.02 5.32
N GLY A 377 12.22 -20.96 6.26
CA GLY A 377 12.77 -22.31 6.09
C GLY A 377 11.96 -23.20 5.15
N ASP A 378 10.92 -22.67 4.50
CA ASP A 378 9.88 -23.45 3.84
C ASP A 378 10.24 -23.90 2.40
N SER A 379 9.35 -24.67 1.79
CA SER A 379 9.53 -25.21 0.44
C SER A 379 9.36 -24.17 -0.69
N HIS A 380 8.63 -23.08 -0.46
CA HIS A 380 8.47 -21.93 -1.36
C HIS A 380 9.71 -21.03 -1.34
N SER A 381 10.18 -20.66 -0.16
CA SER A 381 11.39 -19.87 0.09
C SER A 381 12.65 -20.51 -0.50
N LYS A 382 12.77 -21.85 -0.43
CA LYS A 382 13.84 -22.59 -1.12
C LYS A 382 13.74 -22.56 -2.65
N ARG A 383 12.53 -22.46 -3.23
CA ARG A 383 12.36 -22.25 -4.69
C ARG A 383 12.69 -20.82 -5.10
N LEU A 384 12.41 -19.85 -4.24
CA LEU A 384 12.81 -18.45 -4.40
C LEU A 384 14.34 -18.34 -4.43
N ALA A 385 15.03 -18.91 -3.45
CA ALA A 385 16.49 -18.88 -3.35
C ALA A 385 17.21 -19.43 -4.61
N ASN A 386 16.68 -20.48 -5.24
CA ASN A 386 17.23 -21.03 -6.49
C ASN A 386 17.19 -20.05 -7.69
N ARG A 387 16.45 -18.94 -7.59
CA ARG A 387 16.37 -17.88 -8.60
C ARG A 387 17.28 -16.69 -8.29
N ILE A 388 17.86 -16.66 -7.09
CA ILE A 388 18.80 -15.64 -6.66
C ILE A 388 20.18 -16.07 -7.13
N GLU A 389 20.67 -15.48 -8.21
CA GLU A 389 22.07 -15.65 -8.60
C GLU A 389 22.95 -14.98 -7.52
N LEU A 390 23.60 -15.83 -6.71
CA LEU A 390 24.52 -15.38 -5.68
C LEU A 390 25.75 -14.71 -6.32
N SER A 391 26.11 -13.55 -5.78
CA SER A 391 27.28 -12.76 -6.15
C SER A 391 28.24 -12.69 -4.96
N SER A 392 29.41 -12.04 -5.13
CA SER A 392 30.32 -11.77 -4.01
C SER A 392 29.71 -10.83 -2.94
N THR A 393 28.65 -10.08 -3.27
CA THR A 393 27.98 -9.14 -2.36
C THR A 393 26.56 -9.56 -1.96
N THR A 394 26.11 -10.77 -2.32
CA THR A 394 24.80 -11.31 -1.92
C THR A 394 24.89 -12.68 -1.25
N GLN A 395 24.09 -12.90 -0.21
CA GLN A 395 23.96 -14.18 0.50
C GLN A 395 22.48 -14.53 0.75
N VAL A 396 22.18 -15.81 0.97
CA VAL A 396 20.85 -16.29 1.39
C VAL A 396 20.97 -16.97 2.74
N MET A 397 20.16 -16.51 3.70
CA MET A 397 19.99 -17.10 5.02
C MET A 397 18.56 -17.64 5.14
N TYR A 398 18.42 -18.87 5.62
CA TYR A 398 17.12 -19.45 5.96
C TYR A 398 16.84 -19.32 7.45
N LEU A 399 15.58 -19.04 7.81
CA LEU A 399 15.09 -19.07 9.18
C LEU A 399 14.69 -20.50 9.60
N GLU A 400 14.66 -20.72 10.92
CA GLU A 400 14.24 -21.99 11.52
C GLU A 400 12.98 -21.79 12.39
N PRO A 401 11.77 -21.88 11.81
CA PRO A 401 11.46 -21.80 10.37
C PRO A 401 11.07 -20.40 9.88
N SER A 402 10.72 -19.44 10.76
CA SER A 402 10.26 -18.10 10.36
C SER A 402 10.36 -17.07 11.50
N PHE A 403 10.16 -15.77 11.20
CA PHE A 403 10.30 -14.70 12.21
C PHE A 403 9.36 -14.86 13.42
N ILE A 404 8.11 -15.31 13.21
CA ILE A 404 7.15 -15.56 14.29
C ILE A 404 7.66 -16.63 15.28
N ALA A 405 8.44 -17.60 14.81
CA ALA A 405 9.00 -18.66 15.65
C ALA A 405 10.13 -18.18 16.58
N ILE A 406 10.70 -16.99 16.34
CA ILE A 406 11.67 -16.34 17.24
C ILE A 406 10.96 -15.81 18.51
N LEU A 407 9.64 -15.61 18.48
CA LEU A 407 8.87 -15.28 19.67
C LEU A 407 8.72 -16.49 20.62
N ASP A 408 8.42 -16.18 21.87
CA ASP A 408 8.02 -17.10 22.92
C ASP A 408 6.53 -17.46 22.71
N LEU A 409 6.31 -18.51 21.91
CA LEU A 409 4.98 -19.01 21.60
C LEU A 409 4.26 -19.54 22.84
N ASP A 410 4.97 -20.15 23.79
CA ASP A 410 4.37 -20.67 25.02
C ASP A 410 3.80 -19.52 25.87
N LYS A 411 4.53 -18.40 25.96
CA LYS A 411 4.04 -17.17 26.59
C LYS A 411 2.86 -16.56 25.82
N ILE A 412 2.88 -16.55 24.48
CA ILE A 412 1.73 -16.09 23.66
C ILE A 412 0.47 -16.93 23.93
N TYR A 413 0.62 -18.25 24.06
CA TYR A 413 -0.49 -19.16 24.36
C TYR A 413 -0.97 -19.07 25.81
N ALA A 414 -0.10 -18.75 26.77
CA ALA A 414 -0.52 -18.42 28.13
C ALA A 414 -1.41 -17.16 28.17
N ASP A 415 -1.13 -16.20 27.28
CA ASP A 415 -1.87 -14.95 27.13
C ASP A 415 -2.95 -14.98 26.01
N ALA A 416 -3.48 -16.16 25.66
CA ALA A 416 -4.36 -16.35 24.50
C ALA A 416 -5.60 -15.41 24.44
N GLU A 417 -6.08 -14.90 25.60
CA GLU A 417 -7.14 -13.89 25.66
C GLU A 417 -6.81 -12.60 24.90
N ARG A 418 -5.52 -12.23 24.78
CA ARG A 418 -5.03 -11.07 24.02
C ARG A 418 -5.02 -11.30 22.50
N PHE A 419 -5.14 -12.55 22.06
CA PHE A 419 -4.96 -12.98 20.67
C PHE A 419 -6.17 -13.78 20.14
N PRO A 420 -7.36 -13.15 20.04
CA PRO A 420 -8.58 -13.84 19.66
C PRO A 420 -8.48 -14.41 18.24
N GLY A 421 -8.53 -15.74 18.11
CA GLY A 421 -8.38 -16.46 16.85
C GLY A 421 -7.00 -17.10 16.64
N LEU A 422 -6.17 -17.23 17.69
CA LEU A 422 -5.07 -18.19 17.70
C LEU A 422 -5.57 -19.61 17.30
N PRO A 423 -4.82 -20.36 16.48
CA PRO A 423 -5.10 -21.77 16.23
C PRO A 423 -4.78 -22.62 17.48
N GLU A 424 -5.29 -23.85 17.56
CA GLU A 424 -4.89 -24.81 18.59
C GLU A 424 -3.36 -25.07 18.55
N PRO A 425 -2.69 -25.32 19.69
CA PRO A 425 -1.25 -25.60 19.71
C PRO A 425 -0.87 -26.82 18.87
N SER A 426 0.12 -26.68 17.99
CA SER A 426 0.66 -27.81 17.23
C SER A 426 1.58 -28.68 18.08
N ARG A 427 1.61 -29.99 17.78
CA ARG A 427 2.61 -30.92 18.32
C ARG A 427 3.96 -30.82 17.63
N ASN A 428 4.02 -30.14 16.47
CA ASN A 428 5.24 -29.83 15.75
C ASN A 428 5.44 -28.30 15.80
N PRO A 429 6.42 -27.77 16.56
CA PRO A 429 6.65 -26.33 16.63
C PRO A 429 7.15 -25.74 15.31
N ASN A 430 7.59 -26.57 14.37
CA ASN A 430 8.05 -26.20 13.03
C ASN A 430 6.98 -26.46 11.95
N ASP A 431 5.69 -26.54 12.31
CA ASP A 431 4.60 -26.65 11.35
C ASP A 431 4.35 -25.29 10.68
N GLU A 432 4.80 -25.17 9.42
CA GLU A 432 4.72 -23.97 8.57
C GLU A 432 3.29 -23.38 8.53
N LYS A 433 2.27 -24.24 8.39
CA LYS A 433 0.88 -23.81 8.26
C LYS A 433 0.36 -23.30 9.61
N TRP A 434 0.66 -23.99 10.69
CA TRP A 434 0.31 -23.55 12.05
C TRP A 434 0.96 -22.21 12.38
N LEU A 435 2.25 -22.05 12.10
CA LEU A 435 2.97 -20.79 12.35
C LEU A 435 2.40 -19.62 11.53
N PHE A 436 1.99 -19.85 10.28
CA PHE A 436 1.29 -18.85 9.48
C PHE A 436 -0.07 -18.46 10.10
N GLU A 437 -0.83 -19.43 10.64
CA GLU A 437 -2.10 -19.15 11.33
C GLU A 437 -1.86 -18.39 12.67
N VAL A 438 -0.79 -18.70 13.41
CA VAL A 438 -0.35 -17.95 14.60
C VAL A 438 0.07 -16.53 14.23
N GLU A 439 0.94 -16.35 13.24
CA GLU A 439 1.40 -15.03 12.77
C GLU A 439 0.21 -14.17 12.33
N ARG A 440 -0.78 -14.76 11.66
CA ARG A 440 -1.99 -14.05 11.27
C ARG A 440 -2.85 -13.61 12.47
N ALA A 441 -2.94 -14.44 13.50
CA ALA A 441 -3.71 -14.12 14.72
C ALA A 441 -3.01 -13.08 15.61
N VAL A 442 -1.67 -13.15 15.70
CA VAL A 442 -0.83 -12.33 16.58
C VAL A 442 -0.48 -10.99 15.94
N LEU A 443 0.01 -10.99 14.69
CA LEU A 443 0.64 -9.83 14.05
C LEU A 443 -0.23 -9.17 12.95
N LYS A 444 -1.08 -9.93 12.24
CA LYS A 444 -1.83 -9.41 11.06
C LYS A 444 -3.29 -8.98 11.32
N LYS A 445 -3.69 -8.73 12.58
CA LYS A 445 -5.11 -8.44 12.94
C LYS A 445 -5.34 -7.00 13.46
N GLY A 446 -5.83 -6.11 12.59
CA GLY A 446 -6.27 -4.74 12.92
C GLY A 446 -6.29 -3.80 11.70
N SER A 447 -6.71 -2.54 11.86
CA SER A 447 -6.43 -1.49 10.86
C SER A 447 -4.92 -1.25 10.79
N LEU A 448 -4.42 -0.96 9.59
CA LEU A 448 -2.99 -0.80 9.29
C LEU A 448 -2.29 0.21 10.22
N THR A 449 -3.02 1.23 10.67
CA THR A 449 -2.46 2.29 11.53
C THR A 449 -2.52 2.02 13.03
N ALA A 450 -3.36 1.09 13.50
CA ALA A 450 -3.34 0.59 14.88
C ALA A 450 -2.35 -0.58 15.07
N SER A 451 -1.65 -0.98 14.00
CA SER A 451 -0.79 -2.17 14.00
C SER A 451 0.69 -1.90 14.27
N GLY A 452 1.20 -0.68 14.10
CA GLY A 452 2.64 -0.37 14.27
C GLY A 452 3.10 -0.51 15.72
N GLU A 453 2.66 0.40 16.60
CA GLU A 453 2.98 0.37 18.03
C GLU A 453 2.63 -0.97 18.70
N ARG A 454 1.47 -1.56 18.35
CA ARG A 454 1.05 -2.87 18.86
C ARG A 454 1.98 -4.01 18.40
N PHE A 455 2.45 -3.98 17.15
CA PHE A 455 3.40 -4.97 16.66
C PHE A 455 4.74 -4.83 17.39
N ALA A 456 5.25 -3.61 17.55
CA ALA A 456 6.47 -3.36 18.31
C ALA A 456 6.35 -3.86 19.76
N GLN A 457 5.26 -3.53 20.45
CA GLN A 457 4.99 -4.02 21.82
C GLN A 457 4.91 -5.55 21.89
N ILE A 458 4.27 -6.22 20.93
CA ILE A 458 4.21 -7.69 20.90
C ILE A 458 5.61 -8.28 20.69
N VAL A 459 6.39 -7.75 19.75
CA VAL A 459 7.75 -8.24 19.53
C VAL A 459 8.62 -7.96 20.76
N GLU A 460 8.55 -6.78 21.36
CA GLU A 460 9.31 -6.43 22.57
C GLU A 460 8.94 -7.29 23.80
N GLU A 461 7.65 -7.57 23.98
CA GLU A 461 7.15 -8.33 25.13
C GLU A 461 7.37 -9.85 24.98
N TYR A 462 7.29 -10.39 23.75
CA TYR A 462 7.31 -11.83 23.49
C TYR A 462 8.56 -12.33 22.74
N LEU A 463 9.60 -11.52 22.52
CA LEU A 463 10.85 -12.02 21.91
C LEU A 463 11.53 -13.05 22.84
N HIS A 464 11.86 -14.24 22.32
CA HIS A 464 12.62 -15.23 23.08
C HIS A 464 14.13 -14.95 22.97
N PRO A 465 14.85 -14.60 24.06
CA PRO A 465 16.23 -14.10 23.97
C PRO A 465 17.20 -15.07 23.29
N GLU A 466 17.16 -16.36 23.66
CA GLU A 466 18.08 -17.37 23.11
C GLU A 466 17.86 -17.63 21.61
N LYS A 467 16.60 -17.55 21.13
CA LYS A 467 16.27 -17.69 19.71
C LYS A 467 16.76 -16.47 18.92
N TYR A 468 16.60 -15.27 19.49
CA TYR A 468 17.14 -14.05 18.91
C TYR A 468 18.67 -14.06 18.85
N ASP A 469 19.36 -14.50 19.90
CA ASP A 469 20.82 -14.66 19.90
C ASP A 469 21.27 -15.68 18.83
N THR A 470 20.53 -16.77 18.66
CA THR A 470 20.78 -17.76 17.59
C THR A 470 20.60 -17.15 16.19
N PHE A 471 19.52 -16.38 15.98
CA PHE A 471 19.29 -15.63 14.74
C PHE A 471 20.44 -14.66 14.45
N ILE A 472 20.88 -13.87 15.43
CA ILE A 472 21.99 -12.92 15.30
C ILE A 472 23.30 -13.63 14.96
N GLN A 473 23.62 -14.74 15.63
CA GLN A 473 24.82 -15.53 15.34
C GLN A 473 24.80 -16.11 13.92
N ASN A 474 23.63 -16.54 13.42
CA ASN A 474 23.50 -17.05 12.07
C ASN A 474 23.58 -15.93 11.02
N LEU A 475 22.94 -14.78 11.27
CA LEU A 475 23.04 -13.62 10.38
C LEU A 475 24.48 -13.09 10.31
N ALA A 476 25.18 -13.00 11.45
CA ALA A 476 26.57 -12.57 11.50
C ALA A 476 27.50 -13.41 10.62
N LYS A 477 27.31 -14.74 10.56
CA LYS A 477 28.09 -15.64 9.68
C LYS A 477 27.93 -15.29 8.20
N HIS A 478 26.69 -15.05 7.74
CA HIS A 478 26.41 -14.66 6.35
C HIS A 478 26.98 -13.26 6.05
N VAL A 479 26.89 -12.34 7.02
CA VAL A 479 27.49 -11.00 6.94
C VAL A 479 29.02 -11.06 6.86
N ASP A 480 29.68 -12.00 7.55
CA ASP A 480 31.14 -12.19 7.44
C ASP A 480 31.54 -12.84 6.09
N GLN A 481 30.71 -13.71 5.52
CA GLN A 481 30.94 -14.29 4.19
C GLN A 481 30.90 -13.24 3.07
N LEU A 482 30.10 -12.18 3.19
CA LEU A 482 30.08 -11.03 2.27
C LEU A 482 31.42 -10.27 2.20
N LEU A 483 32.25 -10.38 3.23
CA LEU A 483 33.53 -9.68 3.35
C LEU A 483 34.75 -10.56 3.04
N SER A 484 34.51 -11.85 2.84
CA SER A 484 35.51 -12.85 2.49
C SER A 484 34.80 -13.94 1.69
N PRO A 485 34.35 -13.63 0.45
CA PRO A 485 33.73 -14.61 -0.42
C PRO A 485 34.72 -15.75 -0.59
N SER A 486 34.33 -16.96 -0.18
CA SER A 486 35.19 -18.12 -0.32
C SER A 486 35.44 -18.39 -1.80
N ASP A 487 36.68 -18.72 -2.17
CA ASP A 487 37.05 -19.26 -3.49
C ASP A 487 36.42 -20.65 -3.68
N THR A 488 35.10 -20.68 -3.80
CA THR A 488 34.26 -21.86 -3.99
C THR A 488 33.48 -21.75 -5.30
N SER A 489 34.17 -21.28 -6.34
CA SER A 489 33.83 -21.63 -7.72
C SER A 489 34.49 -22.98 -8.06
N SER A 490 33.69 -24.03 -8.19
CA SER A 490 34.09 -25.35 -8.72
C SER A 490 32.88 -26.05 -9.33
#